data_AF-A0A5E4PW99-F1
#
_entry.id   AF-A0A5E4PW99-F1
#
_cell.length_a   1.000
_cell.length_b   1.000
_cell.length_c   1.000
_cell.angle_alpha   90.00
_cell.angle_beta   90.00
_cell.angle_gamma   90.00
#
_symmetry.space_group_name_H-M   'P 1'
#
loop_
_entity.id
_entity.type
_entity.pdbx_description
1 polymer ?
#
loop_
_entity_poly.entity_id
_entity_poly.type
_entity_poly.pdbx_seq_one_letter_code
_entity_poly.pdbx_strand_id
1 'polypeptide(L)'
;MLSSRRRQQRLEQEQADIEHEIRVLQSRPSINRTDGDKSREEHLVCRLVEIVRLRDELVQQIDAERRRERQEDLAIAANSDSNSSSIKSSDVVAPVKKNKVKDKVKKQLKKAKHSLISKKKDEDKKQNK
;
A
#
# COMPACT_ATOMS: atom_id res chain seq x y z
N MET A 1 0.10 5.05 -1.58
CA MET A 1 0.66 6.41 -1.80
C MET A 1 -0.37 7.57 -1.77
N LEU A 2 -1.24 7.77 -2.77
CA LEU A 2 -2.16 8.93 -2.82
C LEU A 2 -3.13 9.02 -1.62
N SER A 3 -3.67 7.89 -1.17
CA SER A 3 -4.55 7.80 0.00
C SER A 3 -3.84 8.19 1.30
N SER A 4 -2.58 7.78 1.47
CA SER A 4 -1.75 8.10 2.64
C SER A 4 -1.45 9.60 2.71
N ARG A 5 -1.17 10.23 1.56
CA ARG A 5 -0.95 11.69 1.49
C ARG A 5 -2.20 12.48 1.87
N ARG A 6 -3.38 12.04 1.43
CA ARG A 6 -4.66 12.67 1.84
C ARG A 6 -4.93 12.49 3.34
N ARG A 7 -4.60 11.33 3.91
CA ARG A 7 -4.74 11.09 5.36
C ARG A 7 -3.79 11.98 6.17
N GLN A 8 -2.53 12.10 5.76
CA GLN A 8 -1.54 13.01 6.35
C GLN A 8 -2.04 14.46 6.34
N GLN A 9 -2.52 14.97 5.20
CA GLN A 9 -3.03 16.34 5.09
C GLN A 9 -4.21 16.62 6.02
N ARG A 10 -5.12 15.66 6.20
CA ARG A 10 -6.24 15.82 7.15
C ARG A 10 -5.75 15.92 8.59
N LEU A 11 -4.78 15.09 8.98
CA LEU A 11 -4.20 15.12 10.32
C LEU A 11 -3.44 16.43 10.56
N GLU A 12 -2.71 16.92 9.55
CA GLU A 12 -1.98 18.19 9.63
C GLU A 12 -2.93 19.40 9.73
N GLN A 13 -4.06 19.38 9.02
CA GLN A 13 -5.09 20.41 9.15
C GLN A 13 -5.73 20.38 10.55
N GLU A 14 -6.13 19.19 11.02
CA GLU A 14 -6.74 19.04 12.34
C GLU A 14 -5.79 19.49 13.46
N GLN A 15 -4.49 19.16 13.33
CA GLN A 15 -3.46 19.65 14.24
C GLN A 15 -3.38 21.18 14.23
N ALA A 16 -3.37 21.82 13.05
CA ALA A 16 -3.30 23.28 12.95
C ALA A 16 -4.52 23.97 13.60
N ASP A 17 -5.71 23.40 13.40
CA ASP A 17 -6.95 23.92 13.97
C ASP A 17 -6.93 23.83 15.51
N ILE A 18 -6.48 22.69 16.05
CA ILE A 18 -6.35 22.47 17.51
C ILE A 18 -5.30 23.40 18.11
N GLU A 19 -4.13 23.55 17.50
CA GLU A 19 -3.07 24.44 17.97
C GLU A 19 -3.50 25.91 17.96
N HIS A 20 -4.27 26.32 16.94
CA HIS A 20 -4.87 27.64 16.90
C HIS A 20 -5.84 27.82 18.08
N GLU A 21 -6.70 26.85 18.34
CA GLU A 21 -7.67 26.90 19.41
C GLU A 21 -7.03 26.96 20.81
N ILE A 22 -5.97 26.18 21.04
CA ILE A 22 -5.18 26.24 22.28
C ILE A 22 -4.58 27.65 22.44
N ARG A 23 -4.01 28.23 21.38
CA ARG A 23 -3.46 29.60 21.42
C ARG A 23 -4.53 30.63 21.78
N VAL A 24 -5.73 30.51 21.24
CA VAL A 24 -6.86 31.39 21.59
C VAL A 24 -7.19 31.25 23.08
N LEU A 25 -7.29 30.03 23.61
CA LEU A 25 -7.56 29.80 25.03
C LEU A 25 -6.47 30.37 25.94
N GLN A 26 -5.20 30.23 25.55
CA GLN A 26 -4.03 30.69 26.30
C GLN A 26 -3.81 32.20 26.23
N SER A 27 -4.31 32.86 25.18
CA SER A 27 -4.24 34.31 25.03
C SER A 27 -5.14 35.07 26.02
N ARG A 28 -6.11 34.39 26.63
CA ARG A 28 -7.03 34.99 27.59
C ARG A 28 -6.30 35.24 28.92
N PRO A 29 -6.52 36.40 29.57
CA PRO A 29 -5.96 36.69 30.90
C PRO A 29 -6.30 35.58 31.89
N SER A 30 -5.37 35.21 32.78
CA SER A 30 -5.56 34.14 33.77
C SER A 30 -6.82 34.30 34.63
N ILE A 31 -7.17 35.55 34.95
CA ILE A 31 -8.39 35.91 35.70
C ILE A 31 -9.70 35.58 34.93
N ASN A 32 -9.63 35.50 33.60
CA ASN A 32 -10.76 35.18 32.72
C ASN A 32 -10.79 33.70 32.32
N ARG A 33 -9.83 32.89 32.79
CA ARG A 33 -9.78 31.45 32.49
C ARG A 33 -10.61 30.69 33.51
N THR A 34 -11.69 30.11 33.04
CA THR A 34 -12.56 29.27 33.85
C THR A 34 -11.99 27.85 33.96
N ASP A 35 -12.45 27.05 34.92
CA ASP A 35 -12.08 25.63 34.99
C ASP A 35 -12.60 24.84 33.77
N GLY A 36 -13.66 25.33 33.12
CA GLY A 36 -14.12 24.84 31.82
C GLY A 36 -13.09 25.07 30.70
N ASP A 37 -12.41 26.22 30.70
CA ASP A 37 -11.36 26.51 29.72
C ASP A 37 -10.15 25.60 29.92
N LYS A 38 -9.79 25.29 31.17
CA LYS A 38 -8.70 24.36 31.50
C LYS A 38 -9.01 22.94 31.06
N SER A 39 -10.20 22.44 31.37
CA SER A 39 -10.60 21.09 30.93
C SER A 39 -10.69 20.98 29.41
N ARG A 40 -11.13 22.04 28.73
CA ARG A 40 -11.13 22.11 27.26
C ARG A 40 -9.70 22.10 26.69
N GLU A 41 -8.78 22.86 27.27
CA GLU A 41 -7.36 22.85 26.90
C GLU A 41 -6.75 21.46 27.07
N GLU A 42 -7.01 20.77 28.18
CA GLU A 42 -6.55 19.40 28.40
C GLU A 42 -7.07 18.42 27.34
N HIS A 43 -8.36 18.51 26.99
CA HIS A 43 -8.94 17.69 25.91
C HIS A 43 -8.26 17.95 24.56
N LEU A 44 -8.00 19.22 24.22
CA LEU A 44 -7.31 19.60 23.00
C LEU A 44 -5.88 19.07 22.96
N VAL A 45 -5.15 19.16 24.07
CA VAL A 45 -3.79 18.59 24.20
C VAL A 45 -3.82 17.07 24.06
N CYS A 46 -4.78 16.39 24.70
CA CYS A 46 -4.93 14.94 24.55
C CYS A 46 -5.22 14.56 23.09
N ARG A 47 -6.08 15.32 22.41
CA ARG A 47 -6.36 15.12 20.99
C ARG A 47 -5.13 15.36 20.11
N LEU A 48 -4.33 16.38 20.41
CA LEU A 48 -3.09 16.67 19.68
C LEU A 48 -2.08 15.51 19.80
N VAL A 49 -1.91 14.94 21.00
CA VAL A 49 -1.06 13.76 21.22
C VAL A 49 -1.55 12.57 20.39
N GLU A 50 -2.87 12.36 20.31
CA GLU A 50 -3.45 11.31 19.47
C GLU A 50 -3.17 11.54 17.98
N ILE A 51 -3.29 12.77 17.49
CA ILE A 51 -2.96 13.09 16.09
C ILE A 51 -1.49 12.80 15.78
N VAL A 52 -0.57 13.15 16.68
CA VAL A 52 0.86 12.84 16.52
C VAL A 52 1.07 11.32 16.42
N ARG A 53 0.43 10.53 17.30
CA ARG A 53 0.49 9.07 17.22
C ARG A 53 -0.04 8.52 15.89
N LEU A 54 -1.15 9.04 15.40
CA LEU A 54 -1.72 8.64 14.11
C LEU A 54 -0.81 8.99 12.92
N ARG A 55 -0.10 10.13 12.99
CA ARG A 55 0.91 10.51 11.98
C ARG A 55 2.11 9.56 12.03
N ASP A 56 2.58 9.19 13.22
CA ASP A 56 3.67 8.23 13.39
C ASP A 56 3.31 6.85 12.83
N GLU A 57 2.09 6.37 13.08
CA GLU A 57 1.58 5.12 12.50
C GLU A 57 1.60 5.18 10.96
N LEU A 58 1.18 6.31 10.39
CA LEU A 58 1.17 6.49 8.94
C LEU A 58 2.57 6.48 8.33
N VAL A 59 3.55 7.09 9.02
CA VAL A 59 4.97 7.03 8.61
C VAL A 59 5.47 5.59 8.63
N GLN A 60 5.20 4.84 9.70
CA GLN A 60 5.59 3.43 9.80
C GLN A 60 4.98 2.57 8.70
N GLN A 61 3.71 2.81 8.34
CA GLN A 61 3.04 2.12 7.23
C GLN A 61 3.72 2.41 5.88
N ILE A 62 4.04 3.67 5.60
CA ILE A 62 4.75 4.05 4.37
C ILE A 62 6.13 3.40 4.31
N ASP A 63 6.86 3.41 5.42
CA ASP A 63 8.19 2.82 5.47
C ASP A 63 8.17 1.30 5.33
N ALA A 64 7.11 0.65 5.84
CA ALA A 64 6.87 -0.77 5.61
C ALA A 64 6.58 -1.08 4.14
N GLU A 65 5.75 -0.27 3.47
CA GLU A 65 5.44 -0.41 2.05
C GLU A 65 6.71 -0.28 1.19
N ARG A 66 7.54 0.75 1.45
CA ARG A 66 8.84 0.93 0.75
C ARG A 66 9.83 -0.20 1.01
N ARG A 67 9.85 -0.78 2.21
CA ARG A 67 10.72 -1.92 2.52
C ARG A 67 10.33 -3.15 1.71
N ARG A 68 9.02 -3.41 1.62
CA ARG A 68 8.48 -4.52 0.85
C ARG A 68 8.78 -4.35 -0.64
N GLU A 69 8.54 -3.17 -1.21
CA GLU A 69 8.83 -2.87 -2.61
C GLU A 69 10.31 -3.18 -2.95
N ARG A 70 11.25 -2.69 -2.13
CA ARG A 70 12.69 -3.02 -2.32
C ARG A 70 12.99 -4.51 -2.22
N GLN A 71 12.30 -5.24 -1.36
CA GLN A 71 12.50 -6.69 -1.23
C GLN A 71 11.94 -7.44 -2.45
N GLU A 72 10.81 -6.99 -2.99
CA GLU A 72 10.22 -7.52 -4.22
C GLU A 72 11.14 -7.23 -5.43
N ASP A 73 11.71 -6.02 -5.53
CA ASP A 73 12.69 -5.66 -6.57
C ASP A 73 13.95 -6.54 -6.53
N LEU A 74 14.51 -6.78 -5.34
CA LEU A 74 15.67 -7.65 -5.16
C LEU A 74 15.37 -9.10 -5.58
N ALA A 75 14.18 -9.61 -5.24
CA ALA A 75 13.75 -10.95 -5.63
C ALA A 75 13.60 -11.07 -7.15
N ILE A 76 13.07 -10.04 -7.82
CA ILE A 76 12.95 -9.99 -9.29
C ILE A 76 14.34 -9.96 -9.93
N ALA A 77 15.25 -9.10 -9.44
CA ALA A 77 16.61 -8.99 -9.95
C ALA A 77 17.35 -10.33 -9.85
N ALA A 78 17.35 -10.95 -8.66
CA ALA A 78 18.00 -12.24 -8.44
C ALA A 78 17.45 -13.36 -9.35
N ASN A 79 16.13 -13.38 -9.57
CA ASN A 79 15.51 -14.37 -10.45
C ASN A 79 15.84 -14.10 -11.94
N SER A 80 15.94 -12.84 -12.34
CA SER A 80 16.33 -12.47 -13.71
C SER A 80 17.79 -12.80 -14.03
N ASP A 81 18.70 -12.62 -13.08
CA ASP A 81 20.13 -13.00 -13.22
C ASP A 81 20.32 -14.51 -13.28
N SER A 82 19.54 -15.25 -12.48
CA SER A 82 19.51 -16.72 -12.49
C SER A 82 18.96 -17.26 -13.81
N ASN A 83 17.94 -16.62 -14.38
CA ASN A 83 17.42 -17.02 -15.70
C ASN A 83 18.38 -16.64 -16.83
N SER A 84 19.01 -15.46 -16.80
CA SER A 84 20.01 -14.99 -17.78
C SER A 84 21.24 -15.92 -17.86
N SER A 85 21.75 -16.35 -16.71
CA SER A 85 22.89 -17.29 -16.64
C SER A 85 22.53 -18.71 -17.12
N SER A 86 21.27 -19.13 -16.96
CA SER A 86 20.80 -20.41 -17.50
C SER A 86 20.59 -20.39 -19.03
N ILE A 87 20.35 -19.22 -19.64
CA ILE A 87 20.17 -19.09 -21.11
C ILE A 87 21.51 -18.84 -21.81
N LYS A 88 22.52 -18.26 -21.14
CA LYS A 88 23.87 -18.06 -21.71
C LYS A 88 24.74 -19.32 -21.77
N SER A 89 24.28 -20.44 -21.21
CA SER A 89 25.02 -21.71 -21.20
C SER A 89 24.71 -22.63 -22.41
N SER A 90 24.00 -22.16 -23.44
CA SER A 90 23.76 -22.92 -24.68
C SER A 90 24.56 -22.46 -25.91
N ASP A 91 25.49 -21.52 -25.78
CA ASP A 91 26.31 -21.03 -26.91
C ASP A 91 27.79 -21.34 -26.74
N VAL A 92 28.13 -22.64 -26.81
CA VAL A 92 29.46 -23.10 -27.23
C VAL A 92 29.31 -24.50 -27.82
N VAL A 93 29.20 -24.60 -29.16
CA VAL A 93 29.96 -25.53 -30.05
C VAL A 93 29.69 -25.17 -31.53
N ALA A 94 30.77 -24.76 -32.20
CA ALA A 94 31.18 -24.82 -33.62
C ALA A 94 30.18 -25.10 -34.79
N PRO A 95 30.45 -24.54 -35.99
CA PRO A 95 29.59 -24.64 -37.17
C PRO A 95 29.88 -25.90 -38.01
N VAL A 96 28.93 -26.83 -38.13
CA VAL A 96 28.97 -27.89 -39.16
C VAL A 96 27.58 -28.17 -39.74
N LYS A 97 27.41 -27.74 -41.00
CA LYS A 97 26.69 -28.36 -42.13
C LYS A 97 25.30 -28.99 -41.89
N LYS A 98 24.31 -28.32 -42.51
CA LYS A 98 23.20 -28.85 -43.35
C LYS A 98 22.66 -30.24 -42.98
N ASN A 99 21.40 -30.31 -42.53
CA ASN A 99 20.39 -31.20 -43.10
C ASN A 99 18.95 -30.86 -42.66
N LYS A 100 18.12 -30.55 -43.68
CA LYS A 100 16.79 -31.10 -43.97
C LYS A 100 15.70 -31.07 -42.87
N VAL A 101 14.83 -30.05 -42.99
CA VAL A 101 13.35 -30.11 -43.01
C VAL A 101 12.66 -31.16 -42.11
N LYS A 102 11.85 -30.69 -41.14
CA LYS A 102 10.43 -31.09 -41.02
C LYS A 102 9.67 -30.23 -40.01
N ASP A 103 8.65 -29.57 -40.55
CA ASP A 103 7.48 -29.02 -39.88
C ASP A 103 6.99 -29.80 -38.66
N LYS A 104 6.58 -29.06 -37.62
CA LYS A 104 5.36 -29.29 -36.83
C LYS A 104 5.16 -28.18 -35.79
N VAL A 105 4.71 -27.01 -36.24
CA VAL A 105 4.05 -26.01 -35.39
C VAL A 105 2.56 -26.26 -35.48
N LYS A 106 1.95 -26.89 -34.46
CA LYS A 106 0.52 -26.74 -34.23
C LYS A 106 0.12 -27.07 -32.80
N LYS A 107 -0.64 -26.11 -32.24
CA LYS A 107 -1.74 -26.29 -31.28
C LYS A 107 -1.30 -26.36 -29.82
N GLN A 108 -1.54 -25.27 -29.06
CA GLN A 108 -2.16 -25.25 -27.72
C GLN A 108 -2.53 -23.80 -27.30
N LEU A 109 -3.26 -23.09 -28.16
CA LEU A 109 -4.01 -21.89 -27.75
C LEU A 109 -5.50 -22.20 -27.95
N LYS A 110 -6.24 -22.37 -26.85
CA LYS A 110 -7.71 -22.33 -26.66
C LYS A 110 -8.15 -23.32 -25.57
N LYS A 111 -7.92 -22.99 -24.29
CA LYS A 111 -8.60 -23.66 -23.15
C LYS A 111 -8.67 -22.83 -21.85
N ALA A 112 -8.73 -21.50 -21.94
CA ALA A 112 -8.88 -20.62 -20.77
C ALA A 112 -9.99 -19.56 -20.90
N LYS A 113 -10.97 -19.75 -21.79
CA LYS A 113 -12.10 -18.82 -21.98
C LYS A 113 -13.46 -19.31 -21.45
N HIS A 114 -13.50 -20.38 -20.65
CA HIS A 114 -14.78 -20.88 -20.10
C HIS A 114 -14.83 -21.01 -18.57
N SER A 115 -13.89 -20.42 -17.83
CA SER A 115 -13.94 -20.37 -16.36
C SER A 115 -14.67 -19.15 -15.79
N LEU A 116 -15.21 -18.25 -16.63
CA LEU A 116 -15.81 -16.98 -16.20
C LEU A 116 -17.35 -16.98 -16.10
N ILE A 117 -18.04 -18.12 -16.24
CA ILE A 117 -19.51 -18.15 -16.31
C ILE A 117 -20.20 -19.10 -15.29
N SER A 118 -19.48 -19.83 -14.44
CA SER A 118 -20.07 -20.94 -13.66
C SER A 118 -20.07 -20.81 -12.13
N LYS A 119 -19.96 -19.61 -11.54
CA LYS A 119 -20.07 -19.43 -10.08
C LYS A 119 -20.80 -18.17 -9.62
N LYS A 120 -21.76 -17.68 -10.43
CA LYS A 120 -22.82 -16.77 -9.99
C LYS A 120 -24.16 -17.51 -10.02
N LYS A 121 -24.42 -18.32 -9.00
CA LYS A 121 -25.78 -18.58 -8.50
C LYS A 121 -25.69 -19.40 -7.22
N ASP A 122 -26.58 -19.08 -6.30
CA ASP A 122 -26.96 -19.86 -5.12
C ASP A 122 -26.16 -19.60 -3.83
N GLU A 123 -26.26 -18.37 -3.33
CA GLU A 123 -26.53 -18.16 -1.89
C GLU A 123 -27.60 -17.08 -1.74
N ASP A 124 -28.87 -17.47 -1.75
CA ASP A 124 -29.93 -16.67 -1.11
C ASP A 124 -31.20 -17.50 -0.86
N LYS A 125 -31.29 -18.13 0.33
CA LYS A 125 -32.58 -18.34 1.04
C LYS A 125 -32.35 -18.81 2.49
N LYS A 126 -31.98 -17.88 3.36
CA LYS A 126 -32.35 -17.92 4.78
C LYS A 126 -33.18 -16.68 5.10
N GLN A 127 -34.49 -16.82 5.02
CA GLN A 127 -35.48 -15.96 5.67
C GLN A 127 -36.41 -16.95 6.41
N ASN A 128 -36.30 -17.05 7.73
CA ASN A 128 -36.98 -16.20 8.71
C ASN A 128 -38.51 -16.42 8.65
N LYS A 129 -38.98 -17.38 9.45
CA LYS A 129 -40.28 -17.34 10.11
C LYS A 129 -40.27 -18.28 11.31
#